data_AF-A0A7X9E272-F1
#
_entry.id   AF-A0A7X9E272-F1
#
_cell.length_a   1.000
_cell.length_b   1.000
_cell.length_c   1.000
_cell.angle_alpha   90.00
_cell.angle_beta   90.00
_cell.angle_gamma   90.00
#
_symmetry.space_group_name_H-M   'P 1'
#
loop_
_entity.id
_entity.type
_entity.pdbx_description
1 polymer ?
#
loop_
_entity_poly.entity_id
_entity_poly.type
_entity_poly.pdbx_seq_one_letter_code
_entity_poly.pdbx_strand_id
1 'polypeptide(L)'
;MKDDWNTTRKRGYLNISKRNDVKRKMSLAKTGKKREKSNAWKGNSVSYYAIHMWIKSTLGKASCCEFCKTKTAKRYEWANKTGKYDRLDKNDWIQLCTPCHRRYDLKNKIVYPRNKR
;
A
#
# COMPACT_ATOMS: atom_id res chain seq x y z
N MET A 1 -2.14 -36.63 -46.66
CA MET A 1 -1.25 -35.78 -45.82
C MET A 1 -1.91 -35.71 -44.45
N LYS A 2 -1.35 -36.37 -43.43
CA LYS A 2 -1.93 -36.40 -42.07
C LYS A 2 -1.27 -35.28 -41.27
N ASP A 3 -2.00 -34.21 -40.99
CA ASP A 3 -1.50 -33.11 -40.17
C ASP A 3 -1.34 -33.59 -38.73
N ASP A 4 -0.09 -33.62 -38.28
CA ASP A 4 0.34 -34.13 -37.00
C ASP A 4 0.04 -33.10 -35.90
N TRP A 5 -1.06 -33.30 -35.16
CA TRP A 5 -1.53 -32.46 -34.04
C TRP A 5 -0.47 -32.25 -32.93
N ASN A 6 0.60 -33.04 -32.92
CA ASN A 6 1.63 -33.02 -31.89
C ASN A 6 2.66 -31.87 -32.05
N THR A 7 2.73 -31.22 -33.22
CA THR A 7 3.69 -30.13 -33.47
C THR A 7 3.20 -28.78 -32.93
N THR A 8 1.88 -28.56 -32.87
CA THR A 8 1.24 -27.31 -32.40
C THR A 8 1.34 -27.14 -30.89
N ARG A 9 1.29 -28.24 -30.11
CA ARG A 9 1.42 -28.20 -28.64
C ARG A 9 2.83 -27.83 -28.17
N LYS A 10 3.90 -28.31 -28.83
CA LYS A 10 5.30 -27.99 -28.45
C LYS A 10 5.64 -26.50 -28.60
N ARG A 11 5.03 -25.79 -29.56
CA ARG A 11 5.23 -24.35 -29.77
C ARG A 11 4.64 -23.48 -28.65
N GLY A 12 3.60 -23.94 -27.95
CA GLY A 12 2.99 -23.25 -26.81
C GLY A 12 3.88 -23.27 -25.56
N TYR A 13 4.51 -24.41 -25.25
CA TYR A 13 5.36 -24.58 -24.06
C TYR A 13 6.67 -23.77 -24.11
N LEU A 14 7.35 -23.70 -25.27
CA LEU A 14 8.55 -22.87 -25.45
C LEU A 14 8.30 -21.36 -25.27
N ASN A 15 7.09 -20.90 -25.56
CA ASN A 15 6.70 -19.49 -25.40
C ASN A 15 6.35 -19.11 -23.96
N ILE A 16 5.92 -20.08 -23.13
CA ILE A 16 5.63 -19.86 -21.71
C ILE A 16 6.92 -19.63 -20.92
N SER A 17 7.99 -20.40 -21.19
CA SER A 17 9.27 -20.26 -20.47
C SER A 17 9.95 -18.92 -20.76
N LYS A 18 10.00 -18.49 -22.04
CA LYS A 18 10.53 -17.18 -22.43
C LYS A 18 9.72 -16.03 -21.81
N ARG A 19 8.39 -16.13 -21.79
CA ARG A 19 7.52 -15.14 -21.15
C ARG A 19 7.78 -15.06 -19.63
N ASN A 20 7.97 -16.19 -18.96
CA ASN A 20 8.28 -16.22 -17.54
C ASN A 20 9.66 -15.64 -17.23
N ASP A 21 10.66 -15.89 -18.08
CA ASP A 21 12.00 -15.30 -17.95
C ASP A 21 11.98 -13.77 -18.09
N VAL A 22 11.26 -13.24 -19.08
CA VAL A 22 11.07 -11.79 -19.25
C VAL A 22 10.38 -11.18 -18.03
N LYS A 23 9.31 -11.79 -17.52
CA LYS A 23 8.62 -11.33 -16.30
C LYS A 23 9.56 -11.33 -15.10
N ARG A 24 10.39 -12.38 -14.94
CA ARG A 24 11.39 -12.47 -13.87
C ARG A 24 12.43 -11.36 -14.00
N LYS A 25 13.02 -11.16 -15.18
CA LYS A 25 14.00 -10.08 -15.45
C LYS A 25 13.41 -8.70 -15.13
N MET A 26 12.18 -8.43 -15.56
CA MET A 26 11.47 -7.18 -15.25
C MET A 26 11.23 -7.01 -13.74
N SER A 27 10.91 -8.09 -13.02
CA SER A 27 10.75 -8.07 -11.56
C SER A 27 12.09 -7.76 -10.87
N LEU A 28 13.16 -8.46 -11.25
CA LEU A 28 14.51 -8.26 -10.70
C LEU A 28 15.01 -6.82 -10.90
N ALA A 29 14.76 -6.23 -12.07
CA ALA A 29 15.14 -4.84 -12.36
C ALA A 29 14.41 -3.79 -11.49
N LYS A 30 13.28 -4.18 -10.87
CA LYS A 30 12.52 -3.34 -9.93
C LYS A 30 12.93 -3.59 -8.47
N THR A 31 13.59 -4.70 -8.17
CA THR A 31 14.05 -5.03 -6.82
C THR A 31 14.96 -3.92 -6.29
N GLY A 32 14.74 -3.49 -5.04
CA GLY A 32 15.54 -2.44 -4.38
C GLY A 32 15.13 -1.00 -4.71
N LYS A 33 14.35 -0.76 -5.78
CA LYS A 33 13.82 0.57 -6.11
C LYS A 33 12.62 0.92 -5.21
N LYS A 34 12.88 1.60 -4.09
CA LYS A 34 11.85 2.08 -3.15
C LYS A 34 11.84 3.61 -3.07
N ARG A 35 10.71 4.17 -2.61
CA ARG A 35 10.51 5.62 -2.44
C ARG A 35 10.80 6.39 -3.74
N GLU A 36 11.60 7.45 -3.69
CA GLU A 36 11.99 8.29 -4.83
C GLU A 36 12.67 7.51 -5.95
N LYS A 37 13.33 6.39 -5.64
CA LYS A 37 13.95 5.52 -6.65
C LYS A 37 12.94 4.66 -7.42
N SER A 38 11.68 4.63 -6.97
CA SER A 38 10.60 3.94 -7.68
C SER A 38 10.07 4.82 -8.80
N ASN A 39 9.97 4.26 -10.01
CA ASN A 39 9.39 4.94 -11.17
C ASN A 39 7.93 5.40 -10.94
N ALA A 40 7.23 4.81 -9.95
CA ALA A 40 5.86 5.17 -9.60
C ALA A 40 5.77 6.17 -8.41
N TRP A 41 6.88 6.78 -8.01
CA TRP A 41 6.89 7.78 -6.94
C TRP A 41 6.11 9.03 -7.35
N LYS A 42 5.09 9.38 -6.58
CA LYS A 42 4.22 10.55 -6.85
C LYS A 42 4.53 11.78 -6.00
N GLY A 43 5.64 11.80 -5.25
CA GLY A 43 5.97 12.92 -4.36
C GLY A 43 4.82 13.26 -3.39
N ASN A 44 4.36 14.51 -3.37
CA ASN A 44 3.28 14.94 -2.48
C ASN A 44 1.87 14.69 -3.06
N SER A 45 1.76 14.31 -4.33
CA SER A 45 0.48 14.07 -5.02
C SER A 45 -0.06 12.64 -4.79
N VAL A 46 0.18 12.07 -3.62
CA VAL A 46 -0.27 10.72 -3.24
C VAL A 46 -1.67 10.81 -2.64
N SER A 47 -2.56 9.90 -3.04
CA SER A 47 -3.91 9.85 -2.47
C SER A 47 -3.89 9.40 -1.00
N TYR A 48 -4.85 9.90 -0.22
CA TYR A 48 -5.07 9.50 1.18
C TYR A 48 -4.98 7.98 1.38
N TYR A 49 -5.66 7.20 0.53
CA TYR A 49 -5.63 5.74 0.59
C TYR A 49 -4.22 5.16 0.45
N ALA A 50 -3.44 5.67 -0.52
CA ALA A 50 -2.07 5.21 -0.74
C ALA A 50 -1.14 5.59 0.42
N ILE A 51 -1.37 6.73 1.08
CA ILE A 51 -0.66 7.12 2.30
C ILE A 51 -0.93 6.11 3.42
N HIS A 52 -2.19 5.76 3.67
CA HIS A 52 -2.54 4.77 4.69
C HIS A 52 -1.96 3.37 4.39
N MET A 53 -1.96 2.94 3.13
CA MET A 53 -1.32 1.69 2.73
C MET A 53 0.20 1.72 2.96
N TRP A 54 0.84 2.86 2.67
CA TRP A 54 2.27 3.05 2.91
C TRP A 54 2.60 3.03 4.41
N ILE A 55 1.82 3.71 5.25
CA ILE A 55 2.00 3.71 6.70
C ILE A 55 1.81 2.31 7.28
N LYS A 56 0.75 1.60 6.88
CA LYS A 56 0.51 0.22 7.33
C LYS A 56 1.63 -0.74 6.93
N SER A 57 2.23 -0.55 5.75
CA SER A 57 3.37 -1.38 5.32
C SER A 57 4.69 -0.98 6.00
N THR A 58 4.82 0.27 6.46
CA THR A 58 6.04 0.80 7.09
C THR A 58 6.06 0.60 8.62
N LEU A 59 4.93 0.86 9.29
CA LEU A 59 4.79 0.77 10.76
C LEU A 59 4.08 -0.53 11.20
N GLY A 60 3.58 -1.31 10.24
CA GLY A 60 2.79 -2.50 10.52
C GLY A 60 1.31 -2.21 10.77
N LYS A 61 0.59 -3.26 11.17
CA LYS A 61 -0.84 -3.17 11.48
C LYS A 61 -1.02 -2.55 12.86
N ALA A 62 -1.86 -1.54 12.96
CA ALA A 62 -2.26 -0.98 14.26
C ALA A 62 -2.91 -2.08 15.13
N SER A 63 -2.50 -2.15 16.40
CA SER A 63 -2.88 -3.25 17.32
C SER A 63 -3.42 -2.76 18.66
N CYS A 64 -3.27 -1.49 18.98
CA CYS A 64 -3.76 -0.89 20.22
C CYS A 64 -4.27 0.53 19.99
N CYS A 65 -4.97 1.08 20.99
CA CYS A 65 -5.32 2.49 21.01
C CYS A 65 -4.44 3.21 22.03
N GLU A 66 -3.68 4.21 21.60
CA GLU A 66 -2.81 4.99 22.49
C GLU A 66 -3.61 5.91 23.43
N PHE A 67 -4.86 6.24 23.08
CA PHE A 67 -5.70 7.13 23.90
C PHE A 67 -6.44 6.40 25.02
N CYS A 68 -7.23 5.39 24.68
CA CYS A 68 -8.03 4.66 25.67
C CYS A 68 -7.37 3.36 26.13
N LYS A 69 -6.18 3.03 25.60
CA LYS A 69 -5.39 1.83 25.95
C LYS A 69 -6.12 0.50 25.75
N THR A 70 -7.29 0.51 25.08
CA THR A 70 -8.04 -0.71 24.80
C THR A 70 -7.27 -1.62 23.85
N LYS A 71 -7.35 -2.92 24.13
CA LYS A 71 -6.88 -4.00 23.26
C LYS A 71 -8.04 -4.85 22.71
N THR A 72 -9.29 -4.53 23.07
CA THR A 72 -10.49 -5.29 22.70
C THR A 72 -11.32 -4.64 21.59
N ALA A 73 -10.90 -3.51 21.03
CA ALA A 73 -11.63 -2.87 19.95
C ALA A 73 -11.64 -3.74 18.68
N LYS A 74 -12.77 -3.70 17.96
CA LYS A 74 -12.97 -4.43 16.69
C LYS A 74 -11.94 -4.07 15.62
N ARG A 75 -11.46 -2.82 15.60
CA ARG A 75 -10.49 -2.32 14.63
C ARG A 75 -9.64 -1.19 15.19
N TYR A 76 -8.37 -1.22 14.83
CA TYR A 76 -7.41 -0.13 15.06
C TYR A 76 -6.94 0.43 13.73
N GLU A 77 -6.66 1.72 13.73
CA GLU A 77 -6.28 2.51 12.57
C GLU A 77 -5.11 3.42 12.95
N TRP A 78 -4.29 3.71 11.96
CA TRP A 78 -3.30 4.78 12.06
C TRP A 78 -3.99 6.10 11.76
N ALA A 79 -3.99 7.01 12.72
CA ALA A 79 -4.45 8.39 12.57
C ALA A 79 -3.23 9.30 12.42
N ASN A 80 -3.34 10.36 11.60
CA ASN A 80 -2.31 11.38 11.49
C ASN A 80 -2.61 12.49 12.51
N LYS A 81 -1.64 12.92 13.32
CA LYS A 81 -1.90 13.85 14.43
C LYS A 81 -2.13 15.27 13.92
N THR A 82 -1.33 15.72 12.95
CA THR A 82 -1.43 17.10 12.42
C THR A 82 -2.46 17.28 11.31
N GLY A 83 -2.93 16.19 10.70
CA GLY A 83 -3.78 16.23 9.50
C GLY A 83 -3.04 16.60 8.21
N LYS A 84 -1.71 16.73 8.22
CA LYS A 84 -0.89 17.05 7.04
C LYS A 84 -0.64 15.84 6.15
N TYR A 85 -0.81 14.63 6.69
CA TYR A 85 -0.58 13.37 5.97
C TYR A 85 0.82 13.25 5.36
N ASP A 86 1.84 13.84 6.01
CA ASP A 86 3.21 13.65 5.57
C ASP A 86 3.63 12.19 5.80
N ARG A 87 4.13 11.60 4.73
CA ARG A 87 4.62 10.21 4.71
C ARG A 87 6.00 10.13 5.37
N LEU A 88 6.79 11.19 5.31
CA LEU A 88 8.15 11.20 5.82
C LEU A 88 8.17 11.28 7.35
N ASP A 89 7.23 12.02 7.93
CA ASP A 89 7.07 12.12 9.37
C ASP A 89 6.27 10.94 9.93
N LYS A 90 6.99 9.88 10.32
CA LYS A 90 6.40 8.70 10.96
C LYS A 90 5.90 8.98 12.38
N ASN A 91 6.45 10.00 13.05
CA ASN A 91 6.12 10.31 14.44
C ASN A 91 4.79 11.08 14.54
N ASP A 92 4.34 11.64 13.44
CA ASP A 92 3.02 12.25 13.28
C ASP A 92 1.88 11.23 13.11
N TRP A 93 2.14 9.94 13.34
CA TRP A 93 1.13 8.90 13.30
C TRP A 93 0.89 8.32 14.68
N ILE A 94 -0.37 7.99 14.97
CA ILE A 94 -0.82 7.44 16.25
C ILE A 94 -1.77 6.28 16.02
N GLN A 95 -1.67 5.22 16.83
CA GLN A 95 -2.61 4.10 16.75
C GLN A 95 -3.86 4.42 17.57
N LEU A 96 -5.02 4.42 16.93
CA LEU A 96 -6.29 4.67 17.59
C LEU A 96 -7.30 3.58 17.25
N CYS A 97 -8.17 3.24 18.20
CA CYS A 97 -9.39 2.52 17.86
C CYS A 97 -10.32 3.45 17.06
N THR A 98 -11.16 2.87 16.20
CA THR A 98 -12.08 3.63 15.35
C THR A 98 -12.89 4.72 16.07
N PRO A 99 -13.46 4.51 17.28
CA PRO A 99 -14.18 5.60 17.96
C PRO A 99 -13.26 6.71 18.46
N CYS A 100 -12.06 6.39 18.97
CA CYS A 100 -11.09 7.41 19.38
C CYS A 100 -10.57 8.21 18.18
N HIS A 101 -10.33 7.54 17.05
CA HIS A 101 -9.91 8.18 15.81
C HIS A 101 -10.92 9.23 15.35
N ARG A 102 -12.20 8.85 15.22
CA ARG A 102 -13.27 9.79 14.82
C ARG A 102 -13.40 10.98 15.77
N ARG A 103 -13.32 10.75 17.08
CA ARG A 103 -13.36 11.82 18.09
C ARG A 103 -12.16 12.74 17.98
N TYR A 104 -10.98 12.17 17.75
CA TYR A 104 -9.75 12.93 17.57
C TYR A 104 -9.83 13.83 16.34
N ASP A 105 -10.26 13.30 15.21
CA ASP A 105 -10.36 14.07 13.96
C ASP A 105 -11.39 15.18 14.07
N LEU A 106 -12.55 14.89 14.70
CA LEU A 106 -13.57 15.90 14.97
C LEU A 106 -13.05 17.02 15.89
N LYS A 107 -12.36 16.65 16.97
CA LYS A 107 -11.81 17.62 17.95
C LYS A 107 -10.73 18.51 17.32
N ASN A 108 -9.86 17.93 16.50
CA ASN A 108 -8.76 18.65 15.86
C ASN A 108 -9.13 19.24 14.50
N LYS A 109 -10.40 19.13 14.07
CA LYS A 109 -10.90 19.60 12.78
C LYS A 109 -10.05 19.07 11.61
N ILE A 110 -9.63 17.81 11.69
CA ILE A 110 -8.84 17.17 10.64
C ILE A 110 -9.75 16.91 9.44
N VAL A 111 -9.44 17.54 8.31
CA VAL A 111 -10.16 17.36 7.05
C VAL A 111 -9.29 16.59 6.10
N TYR A 112 -9.74 15.39 5.71
CA TYR A 112 -9.02 14.60 4.72
C TYR A 112 -9.23 15.16 3.32
N PRO A 113 -8.24 15.06 2.42
CA PRO A 113 -8.46 15.30 1.00
C PRO A 113 -9.43 14.24 0.47
N ARG A 114 -10.73 14.57 0.48
CA ARG A 114 -11.75 13.77 -0.20
C ARG A 114 -11.48 13.90 -1.69
N ASN A 115 -11.18 12.78 -2.35
CA ASN A 115 -11.31 12.72 -3.80
C ASN A 115 -12.76 13.08 -4.13
N LYS A 116 -12.98 14.26 -4.70
CA LYS A 116 -14.22 14.56 -5.42
C LYS A 116 -14.30 13.53 -6.55
N ARG A 117 -15.34 12.71 -6.53
CA ARG A 117 -15.67 11.81 -7.64
C ARG A 117 -16.09 12.64 -8.84
#